data_AF-A0A0Q5GWE4-F1
#
_entry.id   AF-A0A0Q5GWE4-F1
#
_cell.length_a   1.000
_cell.length_b   1.000
_cell.length_c   1.000
_cell.angle_alpha   90.00
_cell.angle_beta   90.00
_cell.angle_gamma   90.00
#
_symmetry.space_group_name_H-M   'P 1'
#
loop_
_entity.id
_entity.type
_entity.pdbx_description
1 polymer ?
#
loop_
_entity_poly.entity_id
_entity_poly.type
_entity_poly.pdbx_seq_one_letter_code
_entity_poly.pdbx_strand_id
1 'polypeptide(L)'
;MLARYFLAALLAGILAGVLITPIQHLKTTPLILAAETYEDGGTAHDRAASSLRLVTPAHAHGGAAHAEGGDVARLGGTLLANVVIGAAFSLLLLAVSLGLDRPVTLRNGAVWGLAGFAVVTLAPALGLPPELPAMPAADLAARQAWWLATVALTAGGLWLLVSHRSSAAILGGLALLLLPHVVGAPHPADLASPVPAALAAEFAVASLGLSAFLWATTGALLGFGLDRARRGAAVPA
;
A
#
# COMPACT_ATOMS: atom_id res chain seq x y z
N MET A 1 2.71 5.03 29.08
CA MET A 1 3.55 4.53 27.97
C MET A 1 2.80 4.42 26.65
N LEU A 2 1.59 3.86 26.62
CA LEU A 2 0.79 3.66 25.40
C LEU A 2 0.55 4.94 24.58
N ALA A 3 0.16 6.05 25.23
CA ALA A 3 -0.07 7.33 24.54
C ALA A 3 1.16 7.86 23.77
N ARG A 4 2.37 7.62 24.29
CA ARG A 4 3.62 8.04 23.64
C ARG A 4 3.90 7.20 22.39
N TYR A 5 3.59 5.90 22.44
CA TYR A 5 3.76 5.01 21.29
C TYR A 5 2.72 5.33 20.20
N PHE A 6 1.47 5.56 20.62
CA PHE A 6 0.42 5.98 19.71
C PHE A 6 0.77 7.28 18.98
N LEU A 7 1.23 8.30 19.73
CA LEU A 7 1.67 9.56 19.13
C LEU A 7 2.88 9.38 18.21
N ALA A 8 3.87 8.57 18.62
CA ALA A 8 5.03 8.27 17.79
C ALA A 8 4.64 7.60 16.46
N ALA A 9 3.70 6.64 16.51
CA ALA A 9 3.20 5.98 15.31
C ALA A 9 2.41 6.95 14.42
N LEU A 10 1.52 7.76 15.00
CA LEU A 10 0.74 8.73 14.24
C LEU A 10 1.65 9.73 13.51
N LEU A 11 2.62 10.32 14.22
CA LEU A 11 3.57 11.27 13.64
C LEU A 11 4.46 10.62 12.57
N ALA A 12 4.94 9.40 12.80
CA ALA A 12 5.73 8.66 11.81
C ALA A 12 4.95 8.44 10.50
N GLY A 13 3.68 8.04 10.62
CA GLY A 13 2.82 7.79 9.48
C GLY A 13 2.45 9.07 8.72
N ILE A 14 2.08 10.14 9.44
CA ILE A 14 1.80 11.45 8.84
C ILE A 14 3.03 11.94 8.06
N LEU A 15 4.22 11.90 8.68
CA LEU A 15 5.44 12.36 8.03
C LEU A 15 5.78 11.52 6.79
N ALA A 16 5.62 10.20 6.85
CA ALA A 16 5.81 9.34 5.67
C ALA A 16 4.83 9.68 4.54
N GLY A 17 3.56 9.96 4.87
CA GLY A 17 2.54 10.40 3.93
C GLY A 17 2.85 11.75 3.25
N VAL A 18 3.34 12.71 4.03
CA VAL A 18 3.81 14.00 3.49
C VAL A 18 4.99 13.81 2.54
N LEU A 19 5.98 13.00 2.93
CA LEU A 19 7.19 12.77 2.14
C LEU A 19 6.93 12.07 0.80
N ILE A 20 5.99 11.13 0.74
CA ILE A 20 5.71 10.38 -0.50
C ILE A 20 4.92 11.20 -1.52
N THR A 21 4.10 12.14 -1.05
CA THR A 21 3.18 12.93 -1.88
C THR A 21 3.83 13.62 -3.09
N PRO A 22 4.92 14.40 -2.95
CA PRO A 22 5.54 15.04 -4.12
C PRO A 22 6.08 14.00 -5.12
N ILE A 23 6.64 12.90 -4.64
CA ILE A 23 7.20 11.85 -5.49
C ILE A 23 6.07 11.15 -6.26
N GLN A 24 4.97 10.84 -5.59
CA GLN A 24 3.79 10.24 -6.20
C GLN A 24 3.19 11.17 -7.26
N HIS A 25 3.06 12.47 -6.95
CA HIS A 25 2.54 13.45 -7.89
C HIS A 25 3.39 13.52 -9.16
N LEU A 26 4.72 13.56 -9.02
CA LEU A 26 5.63 13.64 -10.16
C LEU A 26 5.73 12.33 -10.97
N LYS A 27 5.47 11.17 -10.35
CA LYS A 27 5.65 9.86 -11.01
C LYS A 27 4.37 9.24 -11.53
N THR A 28 3.29 9.26 -10.75
CA THR A 28 2.05 8.57 -11.11
C THR A 28 1.05 9.48 -11.81
N THR A 29 0.97 10.77 -11.46
CA THR A 29 0.00 11.68 -12.08
C THR A 29 0.19 11.80 -13.60
N PRO A 30 1.41 11.94 -14.17
CA PRO A 30 1.57 11.98 -15.63
C PRO A 30 1.10 10.70 -16.32
N LEU A 31 1.30 9.53 -15.70
CA LEU A 31 0.89 8.23 -16.24
C LEU A 31 -0.64 8.08 -16.21
N ILE A 32 -1.27 8.57 -15.14
CA ILE A 32 -2.74 8.61 -15.01
C ILE A 32 -3.34 9.51 -16.10
N LEU A 33 -2.83 10.74 -16.25
CA LEU A 33 -3.28 11.67 -17.28
C LEU A 33 -3.07 11.12 -18.70
N ALA A 34 -1.96 10.41 -18.94
CA ALA A 34 -1.73 9.75 -20.22
C ALA A 34 -2.76 8.64 -20.48
N ALA A 35 -3.12 7.85 -19.46
CA ALA A 35 -4.11 6.79 -19.58
C ALA A 35 -5.53 7.33 -19.83
N GLU A 36 -5.90 8.46 -19.20
CA GLU A 36 -7.19 9.12 -19.41
C GLU A 36 -7.44 9.46 -20.89
N THR A 37 -6.39 9.72 -21.70
CA THR A 37 -6.55 9.98 -23.15
C THR A 37 -7.09 8.79 -23.95
N TYR A 38 -7.03 7.58 -23.39
CA TYR A 38 -7.53 6.36 -24.02
C TYR A 38 -8.96 6.01 -23.61
N GLU A 39 -9.58 6.72 -22.66
CA GLU A 39 -10.98 6.50 -22.27
C GLU A 39 -11.96 6.98 -23.36
N ASP A 40 -11.61 8.04 -24.10
CA ASP A 40 -12.53 8.75 -25.02
C ASP A 40 -12.23 8.54 -26.52
N GLY A 41 -11.41 7.54 -26.89
CA GLY A 41 -11.14 7.25 -28.31
C GLY A 41 -10.35 8.34 -29.08
N GLY A 42 -9.64 9.23 -28.39
CA GLY A 42 -8.73 10.21 -29.00
C GLY A 42 -9.36 11.53 -29.46
N THR A 43 -10.61 11.84 -29.12
CA THR A 43 -11.19 13.18 -29.31
C THR A 43 -11.09 13.99 -28.03
N ALA A 44 -10.26 15.04 -28.06
CA ALA A 44 -10.19 16.02 -26.98
C ALA A 44 -11.51 16.80 -26.86
N HIS A 45 -11.99 16.92 -25.62
CA HIS A 45 -13.18 17.62 -25.12
C HIS A 45 -14.48 16.78 -25.02
N ASP A 46 -14.72 16.20 -23.86
CA ASP A 46 -15.71 16.72 -22.90
C ASP A 46 -15.46 16.16 -21.50
N ARG A 47 -15.67 16.99 -20.47
CA ARG A 47 -15.39 16.63 -19.07
C ARG A 47 -16.39 15.60 -18.54
N ALA A 48 -15.85 14.77 -17.64
CA ALA A 48 -16.51 14.09 -16.53
C ALA A 48 -17.14 12.71 -16.82
N ALA A 49 -16.35 11.66 -16.60
CA ALA A 49 -16.59 10.69 -15.51
C ALA A 49 -15.65 9.49 -15.64
N SER A 50 -14.59 9.40 -14.82
CA SER A 50 -13.93 8.11 -14.55
C SER A 50 -13.05 8.21 -13.30
N SER A 51 -13.08 7.13 -12.52
CA SER A 51 -12.65 6.94 -11.13
C SER A 51 -11.38 7.66 -10.63
N LEU A 52 -11.52 8.35 -9.50
CA LEU A 52 -10.46 8.58 -8.51
C LEU A 52 -9.83 7.24 -8.09
N ARG A 53 -8.74 6.81 -8.72
CA ARG A 53 -7.97 5.64 -8.30
C ARG A 53 -6.71 6.07 -7.57
N LEU A 54 -6.82 6.17 -6.26
CA LEU A 54 -5.66 6.27 -5.37
C LEU A 54 -4.92 4.94 -5.42
N VAL A 55 -3.70 4.93 -5.95
CA VAL A 55 -2.90 3.70 -6.05
C VAL A 55 -2.34 3.34 -4.68
N THR A 56 -3.18 2.71 -3.89
CA THR A 56 -2.77 1.86 -2.79
C THR A 56 -3.62 0.60 -2.86
N PRO A 57 -3.11 -0.55 -2.37
CA PRO A 57 -3.86 -1.81 -2.39
C PRO A 57 -5.16 -1.79 -1.55
N ALA A 58 -5.45 -0.70 -0.84
CA ALA A 58 -6.55 -0.58 0.12
C ALA A 58 -7.70 0.35 -0.32
N HIS A 59 -7.71 0.89 -1.54
CA HIS A 59 -8.77 1.81 -1.99
C HIS A 59 -10.01 1.13 -2.59
N ALA A 60 -10.45 0.03 -1.97
CA ALA A 60 -11.66 -0.68 -2.37
C ALA A 60 -12.94 -0.11 -1.73
N HIS A 61 -12.87 0.96 -0.93
CA HIS A 61 -14.03 1.59 -0.32
C HIS A 61 -13.96 3.11 -0.38
N GLY A 62 -15.00 3.72 -0.95
CA GLY A 62 -15.32 5.12 -0.72
C GLY A 62 -15.34 5.97 -1.98
N GLY A 63 -16.48 5.97 -2.69
CA GLY A 63 -16.84 7.13 -3.49
C GLY A 63 -17.12 8.31 -2.57
N ALA A 64 -16.34 9.38 -2.68
CA ALA A 64 -16.71 10.72 -2.22
C ALA A 64 -15.71 11.76 -2.72
N ALA A 65 -16.25 12.93 -3.05
CA ALA A 65 -15.58 14.20 -3.34
C ALA A 65 -14.90 14.32 -4.72
N HIS A 66 -15.73 14.56 -5.73
CA HIS A 66 -15.36 15.34 -6.90
C HIS A 66 -14.88 16.73 -6.43
N ALA A 67 -13.60 17.03 -6.64
CA ALA A 67 -13.11 18.40 -6.50
C ALA A 67 -12.97 19.00 -7.90
N GLU A 68 -13.83 19.96 -8.23
CA GLU A 68 -13.76 20.81 -9.42
C GLU A 68 -12.53 21.76 -9.43
N GLY A 69 -11.48 21.44 -8.66
CA GLY A 69 -10.25 22.23 -8.62
C GLY A 69 -9.18 21.56 -9.47
N GLY A 70 -8.42 22.33 -10.24
CA GLY A 70 -7.30 21.85 -11.05
C GLY A 70 -6.18 21.17 -10.24
N ASP A 71 -4.94 21.23 -10.74
CA ASP A 71 -3.79 20.49 -10.18
C ASP A 71 -3.59 20.66 -8.66
N VAL A 72 -3.93 21.84 -8.12
CA VAL A 72 -3.85 22.13 -6.69
C VAL A 72 -4.80 21.26 -5.85
N ALA A 73 -6.04 21.04 -6.31
CA ALA A 73 -6.98 20.21 -5.56
C ALA A 73 -6.60 18.72 -5.64
N ARG A 74 -6.09 18.27 -6.79
CA ARG A 74 -5.55 16.91 -6.95
C ARG A 74 -4.34 16.67 -6.04
N LEU A 75 -3.44 17.64 -5.93
CA LEU A 75 -2.31 17.58 -5.00
C LEU A 75 -2.79 17.54 -3.54
N GLY A 76 -3.74 18.39 -3.16
CA GLY A 76 -4.31 18.42 -1.82
C GLY A 76 -5.01 17.12 -1.42
N GLY A 77 -5.80 16.54 -2.34
CA GLY A 77 -6.44 15.24 -2.13
C GLY A 77 -5.43 14.11 -1.99
N THR A 78 -4.39 14.11 -2.83
CA THR A 78 -3.30 13.13 -2.76
C THR A 78 -2.54 13.23 -1.43
N LEU A 79 -2.25 14.45 -0.98
CA LEU A 79 -1.60 14.70 0.30
C LEU A 79 -2.43 14.14 1.46
N LEU A 80 -3.72 14.49 1.51
CA LEU A 80 -4.62 14.04 2.57
C LEU A 80 -4.69 12.51 2.62
N ALA A 81 -4.88 11.88 1.46
CA ALA A 81 -4.97 10.43 1.38
C ALA A 81 -3.67 9.74 1.82
N ASN A 82 -2.52 10.25 1.40
CA ASN A 82 -1.22 9.71 1.81
C ASN A 82 -0.96 9.87 3.31
N VAL A 83 -1.38 10.98 3.91
CA VAL A 83 -1.29 11.22 5.35
C VAL A 83 -2.15 10.19 6.12
N VAL A 84 -3.39 9.97 5.69
CA VAL A 84 -4.30 8.99 6.32
C VAL A 84 -3.74 7.57 6.18
N ILE A 85 -3.30 7.18 4.98
CA ILE A 85 -2.73 5.86 4.71
C ILE A 85 -1.44 5.64 5.50
N GLY A 86 -0.54 6.62 5.50
CA GLY A 86 0.71 6.56 6.25
C GLY A 86 0.45 6.38 7.75
N ALA A 87 -0.49 7.14 8.31
CA ALA A 87 -0.94 6.98 9.70
C ALA A 87 -1.49 5.57 9.96
N ALA A 88 -2.37 5.06 9.09
CA ALA A 88 -2.97 3.74 9.22
C ALA A 88 -1.91 2.62 9.17
N PHE A 89 -0.97 2.67 8.22
CA PHE A 89 0.11 1.69 8.11
C PHE A 89 1.07 1.73 9.30
N SER A 90 1.40 2.91 9.81
CA SER A 90 2.24 3.06 11.00
C SER A 90 1.56 2.48 12.25
N LEU A 91 0.26 2.75 12.42
CA LEU A 91 -0.54 2.18 13.51
C LEU A 91 -0.68 0.66 13.38
N LEU A 92 -0.84 0.14 12.17
CA LEU A 92 -0.86 -1.30 11.90
C LEU A 92 0.47 -1.96 12.28
N LEU A 93 1.61 -1.38 11.87
CA LEU A 93 2.93 -1.88 12.26
C LEU A 93 3.13 -1.86 13.78
N LEU A 94 2.68 -0.79 14.45
CA LEU A 94 2.70 -0.73 15.92
C LEU A 94 1.82 -1.83 16.54
N ALA A 95 0.60 -2.03 16.05
CA ALA A 95 -0.31 -3.04 16.57
C ALA A 95 0.27 -4.46 16.42
N VAL A 96 0.83 -4.80 15.25
CA VAL A 96 1.48 -6.10 15.02
C VAL A 96 2.73 -6.25 15.89
N SER A 97 3.54 -5.20 16.03
CA SER A 97 4.71 -5.20 16.91
C SER A 97 4.35 -5.52 18.36
N LEU A 98 3.29 -4.91 18.88
CA LEU A 98 2.80 -5.16 20.24
C LEU A 98 2.17 -6.56 20.37
N GLY A 99 1.37 -6.98 19.39
CA GLY A 99 0.71 -8.29 19.42
C GLY A 99 1.69 -9.48 19.33
N LEU A 100 2.82 -9.30 18.64
CA LEU A 100 3.88 -10.29 18.54
C LEU A 100 4.94 -10.19 19.65
N ASP A 101 4.84 -9.20 20.54
CA ASP A 101 5.87 -8.84 21.52
C ASP A 101 7.27 -8.70 20.89
N ARG A 102 7.32 -8.07 19.71
CA ARG A 102 8.57 -7.86 18.97
C ARG A 102 8.76 -6.37 18.70
N PRO A 103 9.73 -5.71 19.36
CA PRO A 103 9.87 -4.27 19.26
C PRO A 103 10.34 -3.86 17.86
N VAL A 104 9.60 -2.93 17.26
CA VAL A 104 10.12 -2.09 16.17
C VAL A 104 11.11 -1.09 16.79
N THR A 105 12.27 -0.94 16.15
CA THR A 105 13.42 -0.14 16.57
C THR A 105 13.99 0.59 15.36
N LEU A 106 14.86 1.57 15.57
CA LEU A 106 15.56 2.25 14.47
C LEU A 106 16.32 1.26 13.55
N ARG A 107 16.86 0.17 14.11
CA ARG A 107 17.68 -0.80 13.37
C ARG A 107 16.86 -1.74 12.47
N ASN A 108 15.63 -2.05 12.84
CA ASN A 108 14.79 -3.02 12.12
C ASN A 108 13.52 -2.39 11.51
N GLY A 109 13.27 -1.10 11.75
CA GLY A 109 12.05 -0.42 11.33
C GLY A 109 11.78 -0.51 9.83
N ALA A 110 12.80 -0.28 9.00
CA ALA A 110 12.65 -0.41 7.54
C ALA A 110 12.28 -1.85 7.13
N VAL A 111 12.82 -2.87 7.80
CA VAL A 111 12.49 -4.27 7.54
C VAL A 111 11.05 -4.59 7.93
N TRP A 112 10.57 -4.06 9.05
CA TRP A 112 9.15 -4.14 9.43
C TRP A 112 8.25 -3.48 8.39
N GLY A 113 8.64 -2.30 7.91
CA GLY A 113 7.98 -1.62 6.81
C GLY A 113 7.90 -2.49 5.56
N LEU A 114 9.03 -3.01 5.10
CA LEU A 114 9.11 -3.87 3.91
C LEU A 114 8.34 -5.20 4.08
N ALA A 115 8.24 -5.74 5.30
CA ALA A 115 7.38 -6.88 5.56
C ALA A 115 5.89 -6.51 5.40
N GLY A 116 5.49 -5.34 5.88
CA GLY A 116 4.15 -4.79 5.63
C GLY A 116 3.88 -4.58 4.14
N PHE A 117 4.84 -4.04 3.39
CA PHE A 117 4.78 -3.93 1.93
C PHE A 117 4.61 -5.31 1.27
N ALA A 118 5.41 -6.29 1.68
CA ALA A 118 5.36 -7.65 1.12
C ALA A 118 3.96 -8.27 1.28
N VAL A 119 3.37 -8.11 2.46
CA VAL A 119 2.06 -8.65 2.84
C VAL A 119 0.90 -7.92 2.15
N VAL A 120 0.88 -6.59 2.25
CA VAL A 120 -0.29 -5.77 1.91
C VAL A 120 -0.29 -5.34 0.45
N THR A 121 0.90 -5.19 -0.16
CA THR A 121 1.06 -4.68 -1.51
C THR A 121 1.64 -5.70 -2.47
N LEU A 122 2.85 -6.22 -2.19
CA LEU A 122 3.62 -6.98 -3.17
C LEU A 122 2.94 -8.31 -3.51
N ALA A 123 2.61 -9.13 -2.51
CA ALA A 123 2.00 -10.44 -2.76
C ALA A 123 0.67 -10.31 -3.52
N PRO A 124 -0.28 -9.43 -3.14
CA PRO A 124 -1.46 -9.19 -3.97
C PRO A 124 -1.12 -8.69 -5.38
N ALA A 125 -0.13 -7.79 -5.53
CA ALA A 125 0.24 -7.24 -6.83
C ALA A 125 0.89 -8.25 -7.80
N LEU A 126 1.40 -9.38 -7.30
CA LEU A 126 1.87 -10.47 -8.17
C LEU A 126 0.73 -11.14 -8.94
N GLY A 127 -0.50 -11.09 -8.40
CA GLY A 127 -1.70 -11.58 -9.10
C GLY A 127 -2.52 -10.48 -9.76
N LEU A 128 -2.65 -9.32 -9.09
CA LEU A 128 -3.40 -8.15 -9.56
C LEU A 128 -2.51 -6.90 -9.48
N PRO A 129 -1.65 -6.65 -10.48
CA PRO A 129 -0.78 -5.48 -10.48
C PRO A 129 -1.60 -4.18 -10.46
N PRO A 130 -1.00 -3.05 -10.03
CA PRO A 130 -1.68 -1.76 -10.08
C PRO A 130 -2.13 -1.41 -11.51
N GLU A 131 -3.40 -1.04 -11.65
CA GLU A 131 -4.04 -0.76 -12.94
C GLU A 131 -4.28 0.74 -13.13
N LEU A 132 -4.07 1.21 -14.35
CA LEU A 132 -4.44 2.55 -14.78
C LEU A 132 -5.97 2.71 -14.90
N PRO A 133 -6.47 3.95 -15.00
CA PRO A 133 -7.80 4.21 -15.57
C PRO A 133 -7.95 3.55 -16.97
N ALA A 134 -9.18 3.40 -17.45
CA ALA A 134 -9.51 2.71 -18.72
C ALA A 134 -9.17 1.22 -18.83
N MET A 135 -8.43 0.61 -17.89
CA MET A 135 -8.10 -0.81 -17.95
C MET A 135 -9.30 -1.69 -17.56
N PRO A 136 -9.52 -2.83 -18.25
CA PRO A 136 -10.57 -3.77 -17.88
C PRO A 136 -10.29 -4.34 -16.48
N ALA A 137 -11.32 -4.43 -15.66
CA ALA A 137 -11.22 -4.91 -14.28
C ALA A 137 -12.25 -6.02 -14.04
N ALA A 138 -11.84 -7.03 -13.27
CA ALA A 138 -12.76 -8.05 -12.76
C ALA A 138 -13.75 -7.46 -11.75
N ASP A 139 -14.74 -8.26 -11.36
CA ASP A 139 -15.68 -7.93 -10.29
C ASP A 139 -14.95 -7.45 -9.02
N LEU A 140 -15.45 -6.34 -8.46
CA LEU A 140 -14.80 -5.67 -7.32
C LEU A 140 -14.81 -6.55 -6.07
N ALA A 141 -15.92 -7.23 -5.78
CA ALA A 141 -16.04 -8.05 -4.58
C ALA A 141 -15.10 -9.26 -4.66
N ALA A 142 -14.98 -9.88 -5.84
CA ALA A 142 -14.02 -10.96 -6.08
C ALA A 142 -12.57 -10.50 -5.85
N ARG A 143 -12.18 -9.34 -6.38
CA ARG A 143 -10.83 -8.76 -6.17
C ARG A 143 -10.55 -8.46 -4.70
N GLN A 144 -11.53 -7.89 -3.98
CA GLN A 144 -11.42 -7.59 -2.55
C GLN A 144 -11.26 -8.87 -1.72
N ALA A 145 -12.07 -9.89 -1.99
CA ALA A 145 -11.98 -11.18 -1.31
C ALA A 145 -10.64 -11.85 -1.55
N TRP A 146 -10.17 -11.87 -2.81
CA TRP A 146 -8.87 -12.41 -3.17
C TRP A 146 -7.71 -11.63 -2.52
N TRP A 147 -7.80 -10.29 -2.49
CA TRP A 147 -6.82 -9.44 -1.83
C TRP A 147 -6.74 -9.75 -0.33
N LEU A 148 -7.88 -9.78 0.37
CA LEU A 148 -7.94 -10.10 1.80
C LEU A 148 -7.37 -11.49 2.09
N ALA A 149 -7.72 -12.49 1.29
CA ALA A 149 -7.19 -13.84 1.41
C ALA A 149 -5.66 -13.86 1.20
N THR A 150 -5.16 -13.19 0.17
CA THR A 150 -3.71 -13.11 -0.11
C THR A 150 -2.96 -12.43 1.02
N VAL A 151 -3.50 -11.33 1.56
CA VAL A 151 -2.92 -10.62 2.72
C VAL A 151 -2.87 -11.53 3.94
N ALA A 152 -3.97 -12.20 4.29
CA ALA A 152 -4.05 -13.06 5.46
C ALA A 152 -3.11 -14.27 5.36
N LEU A 153 -3.10 -14.94 4.20
CA LEU A 153 -2.23 -16.08 3.92
C LEU A 153 -0.76 -15.66 3.90
N THR A 154 -0.44 -14.50 3.32
CA THR A 154 0.94 -13.98 3.30
C THR A 154 1.43 -13.62 4.69
N ALA A 155 0.60 -12.93 5.48
CA ALA A 155 0.92 -12.59 6.86
C ALA A 155 1.14 -13.84 7.72
N GLY A 156 0.24 -14.82 7.64
CA GLY A 156 0.35 -16.10 8.34
C GLY A 156 1.58 -16.90 7.90
N GLY A 157 1.86 -16.93 6.60
CA GLY A 157 3.03 -17.58 6.03
C GLY A 157 4.34 -16.99 6.55
N LEU A 158 4.50 -15.68 6.46
CA LEU A 158 5.67 -14.99 7.01
C LEU A 158 5.79 -15.16 8.53
N TRP A 159 4.67 -15.10 9.26
CA TRP A 159 4.68 -15.34 10.70
C TRP A 159 5.18 -16.74 11.05
N LEU A 160 4.74 -17.78 10.36
CA LEU A 160 5.24 -19.15 10.56
C LEU A 160 6.74 -19.26 10.30
N LEU A 161 7.20 -18.72 9.17
CA LEU A 161 8.61 -18.76 8.76
C LEU A 161 9.54 -18.02 9.74
N VAL A 162 9.06 -16.94 10.33
CA VAL A 162 9.87 -16.06 11.18
C VAL A 162 9.77 -16.43 12.68
N SER A 163 8.67 -17.05 13.09
CA SER A 163 8.41 -17.38 14.51
C SER A 163 8.82 -18.81 14.87
N HIS A 164 8.85 -19.73 13.91
CA HIS A 164 9.11 -21.14 14.16
C HIS A 164 10.24 -21.67 13.28
N ARG A 165 11.01 -22.65 13.79
CA ARG A 165 12.15 -23.26 13.07
C ARG A 165 11.92 -24.72 12.69
N SER A 166 10.76 -25.29 13.02
CA SER A 166 10.45 -26.68 12.67
C SER A 166 10.17 -26.80 11.17
N SER A 167 10.57 -27.94 10.57
CA SER A 167 10.33 -28.19 9.15
C SER A 167 8.84 -28.11 8.79
N ALA A 168 7.96 -28.54 9.69
CA ALA A 168 6.52 -28.43 9.50
C ALA A 168 6.04 -26.96 9.41
N ALA A 169 6.56 -26.07 10.25
CA ALA A 169 6.22 -24.65 10.18
C ALA A 169 6.80 -23.99 8.92
N ILE A 170 7.99 -24.40 8.49
CA ILE A 170 8.59 -23.91 7.25
C ILE A 170 7.74 -24.32 6.05
N LEU A 171 7.40 -25.60 5.95
CA LEU A 171 6.55 -26.13 4.86
C LEU A 171 5.16 -25.49 4.87
N GLY A 172 4.54 -25.35 6.05
CA GLY A 172 3.25 -24.68 6.20
C GLY A 172 3.32 -23.21 5.80
N GLY A 173 4.38 -22.50 6.21
CA GLY A 173 4.58 -21.10 5.84
C GLY A 173 4.73 -20.91 4.33
N LEU A 174 5.56 -21.74 3.67
CA LEU A 174 5.71 -21.74 2.22
C LEU A 174 4.39 -22.09 1.51
N ALA A 175 3.65 -23.07 2.01
CA ALA A 175 2.35 -23.44 1.46
C ALA A 175 1.35 -22.27 1.52
N LEU A 176 1.29 -21.54 2.64
CA LEU A 176 0.43 -20.35 2.77
C LEU A 176 0.84 -19.24 1.80
N LEU A 177 2.15 -19.02 1.60
CA LEU A 177 2.65 -18.03 0.63
C LEU A 177 2.27 -18.39 -0.81
N LEU A 178 2.30 -19.67 -1.16
CA LEU A 178 2.03 -20.14 -2.53
C LEU A 178 0.53 -20.26 -2.83
N LEU A 179 -0.28 -20.60 -1.84
CA LEU A 179 -1.71 -20.89 -2.00
C LEU A 179 -2.50 -19.84 -2.80
N PRO A 180 -2.43 -18.52 -2.50
CA PRO A 180 -3.22 -17.54 -3.25
C PRO A 180 -2.81 -17.45 -4.73
N HIS A 181 -1.55 -17.73 -5.05
CA HIS A 181 -1.02 -17.71 -6.41
C HIS A 181 -1.37 -18.97 -7.21
N VAL A 182 -1.54 -20.12 -6.52
CA VAL A 182 -2.03 -21.36 -7.13
C VAL A 182 -3.52 -21.26 -7.43
N VAL A 183 -4.31 -20.64 -6.54
CA VAL A 183 -5.75 -20.38 -6.79
C VAL A 183 -5.93 -19.39 -7.93
N GLY A 184 -5.02 -18.42 -8.05
CA GLY A 184 -5.04 -17.40 -9.10
C GLY A 184 -5.95 -16.21 -8.76
N ALA A 185 -5.60 -15.05 -9.29
CA ALA A 185 -6.37 -13.83 -9.10
C ALA A 185 -7.58 -13.76 -10.04
N PRO A 186 -8.68 -13.11 -9.62
CA PRO A 186 -9.83 -12.88 -10.48
C PRO A 186 -9.49 -11.84 -11.56
N HIS A 187 -9.54 -12.25 -12.82
CA HIS A 187 -9.32 -11.42 -13.99
C HIS A 187 -10.63 -11.17 -14.76
N PRO A 188 -10.76 -10.06 -15.50
CA PRO A 188 -11.90 -9.86 -16.39
C PRO A 188 -11.92 -10.92 -17.49
N ALA A 189 -13.11 -11.23 -18.01
CA ALA A 189 -13.28 -12.21 -19.08
C ALA A 189 -12.62 -11.75 -20.39
N ASP A 190 -12.59 -10.44 -20.63
CA ASP A 190 -11.88 -9.79 -21.72
C ASP A 190 -10.71 -8.97 -21.17
N LEU A 191 -9.52 -9.22 -21.71
CA LEU A 191 -8.27 -8.55 -21.35
C LEU A 191 -7.92 -7.42 -22.33
N ALA A 192 -8.73 -7.21 -23.38
CA ALA A 192 -8.54 -6.13 -24.31
C ALA A 192 -8.53 -4.78 -23.57
N SER A 193 -7.43 -4.04 -23.73
CA SER A 193 -7.26 -2.73 -23.13
C SER A 193 -6.91 -1.71 -24.21
N PRO A 194 -7.52 -0.51 -24.17
CA PRO A 194 -7.12 0.58 -25.05
C PRO A 194 -5.76 1.20 -24.62
N VAL A 195 -5.31 0.92 -23.40
CA VAL A 195 -4.07 1.46 -22.83
C VAL A 195 -2.86 0.66 -23.32
N PRO A 196 -1.80 1.30 -23.83
CA PRO A 196 -0.58 0.59 -24.21
C PRO A 196 0.05 -0.17 -23.04
N ALA A 197 0.44 -1.42 -23.26
CA ALA A 197 1.02 -2.29 -22.24
C ALA A 197 2.27 -1.70 -21.57
N ALA A 198 3.08 -0.92 -22.32
CA ALA A 198 4.24 -0.23 -21.78
C ALA A 198 3.87 0.83 -20.73
N LEU A 199 2.78 1.58 -20.97
CA LEU A 199 2.28 2.59 -20.04
C LEU A 199 1.74 1.93 -18.76
N ALA A 200 0.98 0.84 -18.91
CA ALA A 200 0.50 0.04 -17.78
C ALA A 200 1.65 -0.56 -16.96
N ALA A 201 2.69 -1.07 -17.60
CA ALA A 201 3.87 -1.61 -16.93
C ALA A 201 4.66 -0.51 -16.19
N GLU A 202 4.85 0.66 -16.79
CA GLU A 202 5.51 1.80 -16.15
C GLU A 202 4.76 2.25 -14.89
N PHE A 203 3.43 2.31 -14.97
CA PHE A 203 2.59 2.63 -13.84
C PHE A 203 2.69 1.58 -12.73
N ALA A 204 2.59 0.29 -13.06
CA ALA A 204 2.72 -0.78 -12.10
C ALA A 204 4.06 -0.72 -11.34
N VAL A 205 5.17 -0.50 -12.05
CA VAL A 205 6.50 -0.36 -11.45
C VAL A 205 6.60 0.89 -10.58
N ALA A 206 6.13 2.04 -11.07
CA ALA A 206 6.15 3.29 -10.30
C ALA A 206 5.34 3.17 -9.00
N SER A 207 4.15 2.59 -9.07
CA SER A 207 3.25 2.37 -7.94
C SER A 207 3.83 1.40 -6.90
N LEU A 208 4.42 0.28 -7.35
CA LEU A 208 5.10 -0.66 -6.46
C LEU A 208 6.31 -0.02 -5.78
N GLY A 209 7.13 0.74 -6.53
CA GLY A 209 8.28 1.45 -5.99
C GLY A 209 7.89 2.49 -4.94
N LEU A 210 6.87 3.30 -5.23
CA LEU A 210 6.33 4.28 -4.27
C LEU A 210 5.76 3.61 -3.02
N SER A 211 5.03 2.50 -3.17
CA SER A 211 4.50 1.76 -2.03
C SER A 211 5.63 1.17 -1.17
N ALA A 212 6.65 0.57 -1.77
CA ALA A 212 7.82 0.07 -1.05
C ALA A 212 8.53 1.19 -0.27
N PHE A 213 8.71 2.35 -0.90
CA PHE A 213 9.29 3.53 -0.25
C PHE A 213 8.44 4.02 0.92
N LEU A 214 7.12 4.14 0.75
CA LEU A 214 6.19 4.56 1.80
C LEU A 214 6.27 3.64 3.01
N TRP A 215 6.19 2.33 2.78
CA TRP A 215 6.26 1.32 3.82
C TRP A 215 7.61 1.32 4.55
N ALA A 216 8.72 1.34 3.82
CA ALA A 216 10.07 1.37 4.40
C ALA A 216 10.29 2.64 5.24
N THR A 217 9.88 3.80 4.72
CA THR A 217 9.98 5.10 5.42
C THR A 217 9.11 5.11 6.67
N THR A 218 7.87 4.62 6.57
CA THR A 218 6.94 4.52 7.70
C THR A 218 7.52 3.66 8.81
N GLY A 219 8.03 2.47 8.47
CA GLY A 219 8.65 1.57 9.45
C GLY A 219 9.91 2.15 10.09
N ALA A 220 10.78 2.83 9.31
CA ALA A 220 11.97 3.49 9.82
C ALA A 220 11.63 4.64 10.80
N LEU A 221 10.68 5.51 10.43
CA LEU A 221 10.21 6.61 11.27
C LEU A 221 9.53 6.11 12.54
N LEU A 222 8.72 5.04 12.44
CA LEU A 222 8.11 4.38 13.59
C LEU A 222 9.18 3.84 14.54
N GLY A 223 10.17 3.12 14.02
CA GLY A 223 11.28 2.60 14.82
C GLY A 223 12.06 3.68 15.55
N PHE A 224 12.36 4.79 14.86
CA PHE A 224 12.97 5.97 15.46
C PHE A 224 12.10 6.56 16.59
N GLY A 225 10.81 6.76 16.33
CA GLY A 225 9.86 7.35 17.28
C GLY A 225 9.68 6.49 18.53
N LEU A 226 9.58 5.16 18.38
CA LEU A 226 9.45 4.23 19.49
C LEU A 226 10.71 4.16 20.35
N ASP A 227 11.90 4.14 19.75
CA ASP A 227 13.15 4.16 20.52
C ASP A 227 13.29 5.44 21.34
N ARG A 228 12.89 6.59 20.77
CA ARG A 228 12.87 7.86 21.50
C ARG A 228 11.83 7.88 22.62
N ALA A 229 10.65 7.31 22.39
CA ALA A 229 9.61 7.19 23.40
C ALA A 229 10.03 6.29 24.57
N ARG A 230 10.76 5.20 24.30
CA ARG A 230 11.33 4.31 25.33
C ARG A 230 12.38 5.02 26.20
N ARG A 231 13.35 5.70 25.57
CA ARG A 231 14.42 6.41 26.29
C ARG A 231 13.87 7.47 27.23
N GLY A 232 12.92 8.29 26.77
CA GLY A 232 12.33 9.31 27.63
C GLY A 232 11.38 8.77 28.69
N ALA A 233 11.13 7.46 28.77
CA ALA A 233 10.40 6.83 29.87
C ALA A 233 11.36 6.23 30.93
N ALA A 234 12.65 6.11 30.61
CA ALA A 234 13.70 5.57 31.48
C ALA A 234 14.41 6.64 32.32
N VAL A 235 14.05 7.92 32.19
CA VAL A 235 14.54 9.00 33.06
C VAL A 235 13.51 9.19 34.18
N PRO A 236 13.77 8.70 35.42
CA PRO A 236 12.94 9.04 36.56
C PRO A 236 13.10 10.54 36.88
N ALA A 237 12.00 11.15 37.31
CA ALA A 237 11.95 12.53 37.81
C ALA A 237 12.71 12.66 39.14
#